data_AF-V2WDC4-F1
#
_entry.id   AF-V2WDC4-F1
#
_cell.length_a   1.000
_cell.length_b   1.000
_cell.length_c   1.000
_cell.angle_alpha   90.00
_cell.angle_beta   90.00
_cell.angle_gamma   90.00
#
_symmetry.space_group_name_H-M   'P 1'
#
loop_
_entity.id
_entity.type
_entity.pdbx_description
1 polymer ?
#
loop_
_entity_poly.entity_id
_entity_poly.type
_entity_poly.pdbx_seq_one_letter_code
_entity_poly.pdbx_strand_id
1 'polypeptide(L)'
;MVAAAGFWFLIGTISFCCSLVAGQFVVPLTWRKPNITTPRSERIRRAKAAIDRGLSTFSAPGGSQTINWLGVAQFCIEMADFGVLTGQETYKQTLMSYIPTAERIHPEFAYSWVRGGIAFGNAATRAYEAYKDDLFLEHAVKAWNWGRQFTISEENIEAGVIPVKKFELQRTCGNEASMAGGTFEFSTKDGTQLDSWSTGLSASLYKITANETYLLAARASASFIRSHLYMGQGVVASAILGEVENQCQLLQDTFGYSTGIVMQGLSLLRSLSSTTEYDELIRDIVIQTSSNAQWHNSDGIMIVPDYSGIYIPRGLMQVYNTTSDSSLLSYISAYLSTQYNAVVDYALGNGDIYARSWSGPSATKFDSVSQTAAISAILATVPLSNDSSATGTATVSSIFPTFSLSPSTSTAQKLPVASIVGVVVGGLVFLAAAIVSWCLVRRRLRKSRRADITPYMNQGGEMDILRPPDPNAGFIYRQYIYRRPPSKTTTSLGTHSWVESTSGPDYRESRGWGPPPAYGTE
;
A
#
# COMPACT_ATOMS: atom_id res chain seq x y z
N MET A 1 -39.06 -10.97 61.25
CA MET A 1 -38.15 -12.09 61.56
C MET A 1 -38.26 -13.04 60.37
N VAL A 2 -37.28 -13.33 59.49
CA VAL A 2 -35.81 -13.30 59.44
C VAL A 2 -35.47 -13.21 57.92
N ALA A 3 -34.83 -12.16 57.41
CA ALA A 3 -33.40 -12.06 56.99
C ALA A 3 -32.89 -13.14 56.01
N ALA A 4 -32.58 -12.75 54.75
CA ALA A 4 -31.22 -12.73 54.14
C ALA A 4 -30.90 -14.00 53.31
N ALA A 5 -30.15 -14.03 52.21
CA ALA A 5 -29.27 -13.07 51.55
C ALA A 5 -29.19 -13.39 50.04
N GLY A 6 -29.21 -12.36 49.18
CA GLY A 6 -28.92 -12.47 47.75
C GLY A 6 -27.44 -12.15 47.49
N PHE A 7 -26.70 -13.14 47.02
CA PHE A 7 -25.27 -13.04 46.67
C PHE A 7 -25.16 -12.58 45.21
N TRP A 8 -24.88 -11.29 44.98
CA TRP A 8 -24.54 -10.77 43.64
C TRP A 8 -23.02 -10.77 43.48
N PHE A 9 -22.51 -11.62 42.59
CA PHE A 9 -21.13 -11.60 42.12
C PHE A 9 -20.90 -10.38 41.22
N LEU A 10 -20.14 -9.40 41.70
CA LEU A 10 -19.51 -8.37 40.87
C LEU A 10 -18.21 -8.94 40.31
N ILE A 11 -18.26 -9.45 39.08
CA ILE A 11 -17.05 -9.71 38.29
C ILE A 11 -16.56 -8.35 37.79
N GLY A 12 -15.62 -7.76 38.54
CA GLY A 12 -14.86 -6.60 38.08
C GLY A 12 -13.94 -7.03 36.95
N THR A 13 -14.21 -6.57 35.73
CA THR A 13 -13.28 -6.65 34.62
C THR A 13 -12.11 -5.71 34.92
N ILE A 14 -10.97 -6.29 35.33
CA ILE A 14 -9.69 -5.59 35.35
C ILE A 14 -9.34 -5.32 33.89
N SER A 15 -9.67 -4.11 33.43
CA SER A 15 -9.15 -3.58 32.17
C SER A 15 -7.64 -3.45 32.34
N PHE A 16 -6.91 -4.46 31.87
CA PHE A 16 -5.48 -4.38 31.65
C PHE A 16 -5.27 -3.29 30.58
N CYS A 17 -5.04 -2.06 31.03
CA CYS A 17 -4.33 -1.08 30.23
C CYS A 17 -2.90 -1.60 30.07
N CYS A 18 -2.70 -2.52 29.13
CA CYS A 18 -1.38 -2.71 28.54
C CYS A 18 -0.98 -1.34 28.00
N SER A 19 -0.04 -0.68 28.67
CA SER A 19 0.69 0.41 28.04
C SER A 19 1.19 -0.14 26.70
N LEU A 20 0.78 0.47 25.60
CA LEU A 20 1.41 0.23 24.30
C LEU A 20 2.90 0.49 24.49
N VAL A 21 3.66 -0.58 24.69
CA VAL A 21 5.10 -0.52 24.49
C VAL A 21 5.21 -0.23 23.01
N ALA A 22 5.66 0.98 22.65
CA ALA A 22 6.02 1.31 21.29
C ALA A 22 6.87 0.15 20.76
N GLY A 23 6.34 -0.58 19.76
CA GLY A 23 6.92 -1.83 19.31
C GLY A 23 8.38 -1.62 18.97
N GLN A 24 9.28 -2.22 19.74
CA GLN A 24 10.70 -2.18 19.41
C GLN A 24 10.89 -2.97 18.10
N PHE A 25 11.58 -2.36 17.14
CA PHE A 25 11.99 -3.02 15.89
C PHE A 25 13.05 -4.08 16.18
N VAL A 26 12.62 -5.21 16.74
CA VAL A 26 13.46 -6.36 17.04
C VAL A 26 13.27 -7.38 15.93
N VAL A 27 14.36 -7.70 15.24
CA VAL A 27 14.37 -8.76 14.22
C VAL A 27 14.10 -10.10 14.91
N PRO A 28 13.03 -10.84 14.56
CA PRO A 28 12.77 -12.14 15.15
C PRO A 28 13.90 -13.12 14.88
N LEU A 29 14.36 -13.83 15.92
CA LEU A 29 15.42 -14.86 15.79
C LEU A 29 14.98 -16.06 14.95
N THR A 30 13.67 -16.22 14.73
CA THR A 30 13.11 -17.27 13.87
C THR A 30 13.21 -16.93 12.39
N TRP A 31 13.45 -15.66 12.02
CA TRP A 31 13.56 -15.29 10.61
C TRP A 31 14.76 -15.95 9.94
N ARG A 32 14.50 -16.58 8.81
CA ARG A 32 15.51 -17.35 8.09
C ARG A 32 16.47 -16.44 7.35
N LYS A 33 17.77 -16.54 7.68
CA LYS A 33 18.86 -15.81 7.01
C LYS A 33 18.50 -14.32 6.84
N PRO A 34 18.34 -13.56 7.95
CA PRO A 34 17.89 -12.18 7.88
C PRO A 34 18.95 -11.23 7.31
N ASN A 35 20.16 -11.69 6.98
CA ASN A 35 21.21 -10.84 6.44
C ASN A 35 21.37 -11.09 4.94
N ILE A 36 21.59 -10.01 4.18
CA ILE A 36 21.93 -10.10 2.77
C ILE A 36 23.45 -10.19 2.59
N THR A 37 23.91 -11.35 2.12
CA THR A 37 25.33 -11.60 1.82
C THR A 37 25.63 -11.53 0.33
N THR A 38 24.60 -11.58 -0.52
CA THR A 38 24.75 -11.56 -1.97
C THR A 38 25.12 -10.14 -2.45
N PRO A 39 26.23 -9.96 -3.20
CA PRO A 39 26.61 -8.65 -3.74
C PRO A 39 25.51 -7.96 -4.54
N ARG A 40 25.43 -6.63 -4.46
CA ARG A 40 24.48 -5.82 -5.25
C ARG A 40 24.51 -6.14 -6.74
N SER A 41 25.68 -6.32 -7.35
CA SER A 41 25.82 -6.67 -8.77
C SER A 41 25.15 -8.00 -9.12
N GLU A 42 25.28 -9.01 -8.24
CA GLU A 42 24.67 -10.32 -8.42
C GLU A 42 23.14 -10.26 -8.26
N ARG A 43 22.64 -9.44 -7.34
CA ARG A 43 21.19 -9.20 -7.18
C ARG A 43 20.59 -8.51 -8.41
N ILE A 44 21.28 -7.51 -8.96
CA ILE A 44 20.91 -6.86 -10.22
C ILE A 44 20.91 -7.88 -11.37
N ARG A 45 21.94 -8.72 -11.47
CA ARG A 45 22.03 -9.78 -12.50
C ARG A 45 20.84 -10.73 -12.42
N ARG A 46 20.46 -11.16 -11.22
CA ARG A 46 19.29 -12.04 -10.99
C ARG A 46 17.97 -11.37 -11.34
N ALA A 47 17.78 -10.12 -10.94
CA ALA A 47 16.58 -9.36 -11.33
C ALA A 47 16.46 -9.26 -12.85
N LYS A 48 17.56 -8.92 -13.53
CA LYS A 48 17.61 -8.86 -14.99
C LYS A 48 17.25 -10.20 -15.63
N ALA A 49 17.89 -11.29 -15.19
CA ALA A 49 17.63 -12.63 -15.72
C ALA A 49 16.15 -13.04 -15.53
N ALA A 50 15.58 -12.75 -14.36
CA ALA A 50 14.17 -13.02 -14.08
C ALA A 50 13.21 -12.19 -14.96
N ILE A 51 13.51 -10.91 -15.21
CA ILE A 51 12.73 -10.06 -16.12
C ILE A 51 12.86 -10.54 -17.56
N ASP A 52 14.09 -10.83 -18.03
CA ASP A 52 14.34 -11.33 -19.38
C ASP A 52 13.57 -12.66 -19.62
N ARG A 53 13.58 -13.55 -18.62
CA ARG A 53 12.80 -14.79 -18.66
C ARG A 53 11.30 -14.51 -18.76
N GLY A 54 10.82 -13.56 -17.97
CA GLY A 54 9.46 -13.03 -18.05
C GLY A 54 9.13 -12.58 -19.48
N LEU A 55 9.92 -11.68 -20.06
CA LEU A 55 9.70 -11.15 -21.41
C LEU A 55 9.67 -12.22 -22.50
N SER A 56 10.51 -13.25 -22.39
CA SER A 56 10.52 -14.37 -23.35
C SER A 56 9.26 -15.24 -23.29
N THR A 57 8.48 -15.16 -22.21
CA THR A 57 7.33 -16.04 -21.95
C THR A 57 6.00 -15.29 -21.89
N PHE A 58 5.99 -14.04 -21.42
CA PHE A 58 4.82 -13.19 -21.38
C PHE A 58 4.44 -12.74 -22.79
N SER A 59 3.17 -12.91 -23.15
CA SER A 59 2.62 -12.25 -24.32
C SER A 59 2.66 -10.73 -24.12
N ALA A 60 3.11 -10.00 -25.14
CA ALA A 60 2.95 -8.55 -25.19
C ALA A 60 1.45 -8.17 -25.09
N PRO A 61 1.12 -6.95 -24.64
CA PRO A 61 -0.25 -6.45 -24.69
C PRO A 61 -0.86 -6.67 -26.08
N GLY A 62 -2.01 -7.33 -26.15
CA GLY A 62 -2.71 -7.67 -27.40
C GLY A 62 -2.32 -9.00 -28.05
N GLY A 63 -1.39 -9.77 -27.50
CA GLY A 63 -0.96 -11.06 -28.04
C GLY A 63 -1.90 -12.26 -27.77
N SER A 64 -2.94 -12.11 -26.93
CA SER A 64 -3.94 -13.15 -26.61
C SER A 64 -5.24 -12.52 -26.06
N GLN A 65 -6.37 -13.22 -26.17
CA GLN A 65 -7.68 -12.74 -25.70
C GLN A 65 -7.90 -12.85 -24.17
N THR A 66 -7.01 -13.52 -23.42
CA THR A 66 -7.12 -13.72 -21.97
C THR A 66 -5.98 -13.08 -21.17
N ILE A 67 -5.58 -11.86 -21.55
CA ILE A 67 -4.54 -11.14 -20.83
C ILE A 67 -5.06 -10.63 -19.48
N ASN A 68 -4.42 -11.09 -18.40
CA ASN A 68 -4.54 -10.49 -17.09
C ASN A 68 -3.85 -9.12 -17.08
N TRP A 69 -4.63 -8.06 -17.32
CA TRP A 69 -4.13 -6.68 -17.46
C TRP A 69 -3.41 -6.16 -16.23
N LEU A 70 -3.90 -6.50 -15.03
CA LEU A 70 -3.20 -6.14 -13.80
C LEU A 70 -1.81 -6.78 -13.77
N GLY A 71 -1.71 -8.07 -14.11
CA GLY A 71 -0.41 -8.76 -14.18
C GLY A 71 0.57 -8.12 -15.17
N VAL A 72 0.09 -7.70 -16.34
CA VAL A 72 0.92 -6.99 -17.33
C VAL A 72 1.39 -5.63 -16.81
N ALA A 73 0.49 -4.85 -16.20
CA ALA A 73 0.86 -3.58 -15.59
C ALA A 73 1.89 -3.76 -14.46
N GLN A 74 1.72 -4.78 -13.62
CA GLN A 74 2.69 -5.11 -12.56
C GLN A 74 4.05 -5.48 -13.14
N PHE A 75 4.08 -6.28 -14.21
CA PHE A 75 5.34 -6.62 -14.87
C PHE A 75 6.01 -5.39 -15.51
N CYS A 76 5.23 -4.43 -16.02
CA CYS A 76 5.75 -3.14 -16.48
C CYS A 76 6.34 -2.31 -15.33
N ILE A 77 5.72 -2.33 -14.14
CA ILE A 77 6.28 -1.68 -12.94
C ILE A 77 7.63 -2.29 -12.59
N GLU A 78 7.78 -3.61 -12.59
CA GLU A 78 9.06 -4.27 -12.30
C GLU A 78 10.18 -3.87 -13.29
N MET A 79 9.86 -3.80 -14.58
CA MET A 79 10.81 -3.32 -15.61
C MET A 79 11.23 -1.87 -15.38
N ALA A 80 10.30 -1.02 -14.97
CA ALA A 80 10.60 0.38 -14.65
C ALA A 80 11.39 0.51 -13.35
N ASP A 81 11.04 -0.26 -12.32
CA ASP A 81 11.74 -0.31 -11.03
C ASP A 81 13.18 -0.78 -11.19
N PHE A 82 13.44 -1.75 -12.07
CA PHE A 82 14.80 -2.11 -12.47
C PHE A 82 15.57 -0.89 -12.99
N GLY A 83 14.97 -0.09 -13.87
CA GLY A 83 15.57 1.15 -14.38
C GLY A 83 15.85 2.17 -13.27
N VAL A 84 14.87 2.42 -12.39
CA VAL A 84 15.03 3.34 -11.24
C VAL A 84 16.17 2.91 -10.32
N LEU A 85 16.25 1.61 -9.99
CA LEU A 85 17.20 1.09 -9.00
C LEU A 85 18.63 0.91 -9.53
N THR A 86 18.78 0.78 -10.85
CA THR A 86 20.07 0.47 -11.49
C THR A 86 20.62 1.62 -12.33
N GLY A 87 19.79 2.57 -12.75
CA GLY A 87 20.14 3.61 -13.72
C GLY A 87 20.29 3.09 -15.15
N GLN A 88 19.91 1.84 -15.43
CA GLN A 88 20.02 1.24 -16.76
C GLN A 88 18.75 1.47 -17.58
N GLU A 89 18.90 1.71 -18.90
CA GLU A 89 17.77 1.87 -19.83
C GLU A 89 17.32 0.55 -20.51
N THR A 90 17.75 -0.59 -19.97
CA THR A 90 17.57 -1.94 -20.56
C THR A 90 16.15 -2.22 -21.06
N TYR A 91 15.12 -1.77 -20.33
CA TYR A 91 13.72 -2.08 -20.65
C TYR A 91 12.93 -0.87 -21.17
N LYS A 92 13.57 0.26 -21.45
CA LYS A 92 12.91 1.50 -21.91
C LYS A 92 12.11 1.27 -23.18
N GLN A 93 12.72 0.68 -24.22
CA GLN A 93 12.04 0.43 -25.50
C GLN A 93 10.86 -0.54 -25.37
N THR A 94 11.00 -1.58 -24.55
CA THR A 94 9.90 -2.50 -24.25
C THR A 94 8.73 -1.76 -23.60
N LEU A 95 9.00 -0.88 -22.63
CA LEU A 95 7.96 -0.07 -21.97
C LEU A 95 7.32 0.95 -22.93
N MET A 96 8.11 1.56 -23.82
CA MET A 96 7.60 2.44 -24.90
C MET A 96 6.73 1.68 -25.91
N SER A 97 6.85 0.36 -26.01
CA SER A 97 5.96 -0.47 -26.83
C SER A 97 4.71 -0.90 -26.04
N TYR A 98 4.91 -1.37 -24.80
CA TYR A 98 3.86 -2.03 -24.02
C TYR A 98 2.80 -1.05 -23.51
N ILE A 99 3.21 0.08 -22.92
CA ILE A 99 2.26 1.04 -22.32
C ILE A 99 1.37 1.68 -23.40
N PRO A 100 1.90 2.20 -24.53
CA PRO A 100 1.05 2.73 -25.59
C PRO A 100 0.17 1.65 -26.25
N THR A 101 0.64 0.41 -26.34
CA THR A 101 -0.20 -0.69 -26.86
C THR A 101 -1.36 -1.00 -25.92
N ALA A 102 -1.15 -0.99 -24.60
CA ALA A 102 -2.21 -1.14 -23.63
C ALA A 102 -3.29 -0.04 -23.80
N GLU A 103 -2.85 1.21 -23.95
CA GLU A 103 -3.74 2.35 -24.21
C GLU A 103 -4.50 2.24 -25.54
N ARG A 104 -3.87 1.70 -26.58
CA ARG A 104 -4.54 1.48 -27.87
C ARG A 104 -5.63 0.40 -27.79
N ILE A 105 -5.44 -0.62 -26.95
CA ILE A 105 -6.40 -1.71 -26.78
C ILE A 105 -7.55 -1.28 -25.87
N HIS A 106 -7.23 -0.56 -24.79
CA HIS A 106 -8.20 0.04 -23.88
C HIS A 106 -7.95 1.55 -23.83
N PRO A 107 -8.63 2.34 -24.67
CA PRO A 107 -8.50 3.80 -24.66
C PRO A 107 -8.70 4.37 -23.25
N GLU A 108 -7.87 5.34 -22.87
CA GLU A 108 -7.77 5.93 -21.52
C GLU A 108 -7.45 4.90 -20.42
N PHE A 109 -6.91 3.74 -20.79
CA PHE A 109 -6.79 2.55 -19.96
C PHE A 109 -8.14 2.07 -19.39
N ALA A 110 -9.24 2.33 -20.11
CA ALA A 110 -10.59 2.02 -19.66
C ALA A 110 -10.86 0.51 -19.59
N TYR A 111 -10.77 -0.04 -18.38
CA TYR A 111 -10.97 -1.46 -18.12
C TYR A 111 -12.13 -1.71 -17.14
N SER A 112 -12.68 -2.93 -17.11
CA SER A 112 -13.76 -3.29 -16.18
C SER A 112 -13.32 -3.21 -14.72
N TRP A 113 -12.04 -3.49 -14.46
CA TRP A 113 -11.40 -3.33 -13.16
C TRP A 113 -10.59 -2.03 -13.15
N VAL A 114 -11.03 -1.05 -12.35
CA VAL A 114 -10.41 0.29 -12.25
C VAL A 114 -8.96 0.21 -11.82
N ARG A 115 -8.63 -0.72 -10.92
CA ARG A 115 -7.26 -1.03 -10.51
C ARG A 115 -6.31 -1.36 -11.67
N GLY A 116 -6.82 -1.94 -12.77
CA GLY A 116 -6.02 -2.27 -13.95
C GLY A 116 -5.48 -1.01 -14.64
N GLY A 117 -6.34 -0.03 -14.90
CA GLY A 117 -5.93 1.25 -15.49
C GLY A 117 -5.03 2.06 -14.55
N ILE A 118 -5.37 2.11 -13.26
CA ILE A 118 -4.51 2.74 -12.24
C ILE A 118 -3.13 2.08 -12.17
N ALA A 119 -3.04 0.76 -12.31
CA ALA A 119 -1.75 0.05 -12.33
C ALA A 119 -0.89 0.44 -13.54
N PHE A 120 -1.48 0.66 -14.73
CA PHE A 120 -0.72 1.21 -15.87
C PHE A 120 -0.27 2.65 -15.63
N GLY A 121 -1.10 3.47 -14.96
CA GLY A 121 -0.67 4.79 -14.50
C GLY A 121 0.56 4.70 -13.60
N ASN A 122 0.56 3.79 -12.64
CA ASN A 122 1.72 3.55 -11.78
C ASN A 122 2.94 3.10 -12.60
N ALA A 123 2.78 2.13 -13.51
CA ALA A 123 3.86 1.69 -14.41
C ALA A 123 4.47 2.86 -15.19
N ALA A 124 3.61 3.72 -15.74
CA ALA A 124 4.03 4.90 -16.49
C ALA A 124 4.73 5.94 -15.61
N THR A 125 4.26 6.22 -14.39
CA THR A 125 5.00 7.11 -13.46
C THR A 125 6.38 6.58 -13.09
N ARG A 126 6.51 5.27 -12.87
CA ARG A 126 7.80 4.63 -12.57
C ARG A 126 8.73 4.66 -13.79
N ALA A 127 8.21 4.44 -14.99
CA ALA A 127 8.97 4.55 -16.23
C ALA A 127 9.44 5.99 -16.47
N TYR A 128 8.59 6.99 -16.22
CA TYR A 128 9.00 8.40 -16.23
C TYR A 128 10.09 8.67 -15.20
N GLU A 129 9.97 8.14 -13.99
CA GLU A 129 10.99 8.32 -12.95
C GLU A 129 12.35 7.77 -13.39
N ALA A 130 12.37 6.59 -14.03
CA ALA A 130 13.57 5.95 -14.56
C ALA A 130 14.18 6.69 -15.76
N TYR A 131 13.36 7.10 -16.74
CA TYR A 131 13.85 7.48 -18.07
C TYR A 131 13.60 8.94 -18.47
N LYS A 132 12.83 9.69 -17.68
CA LYS A 132 12.48 11.10 -17.91
C LYS A 132 11.89 11.39 -19.30
N ASP A 133 11.14 10.43 -19.84
CA ASP A 133 10.47 10.55 -21.14
C ASP A 133 9.01 11.01 -20.95
N ASP A 134 8.68 12.18 -21.51
CA ASP A 134 7.38 12.82 -21.36
C ASP A 134 6.21 11.95 -21.83
N LEU A 135 6.43 10.99 -22.74
CA LEU A 135 5.39 10.06 -23.18
C LEU A 135 4.87 9.21 -22.01
N PHE A 136 5.75 8.79 -21.11
CA PHE A 136 5.33 8.05 -19.91
C PHE A 136 4.53 8.93 -18.95
N LEU A 137 4.88 10.21 -18.80
CA LEU A 137 4.09 11.13 -17.99
C LEU A 137 2.70 11.36 -18.61
N GLU A 138 2.61 11.51 -19.93
CA GLU A 138 1.32 11.65 -20.63
C GLU A 138 0.39 10.46 -20.34
N HIS A 139 0.91 9.23 -20.45
CA HIS A 139 0.14 8.02 -20.15
C HIS A 139 -0.24 7.90 -18.67
N ALA A 140 0.65 8.30 -17.75
CA ALA A 140 0.33 8.35 -16.33
C ALA A 140 -0.84 9.29 -16.03
N VAL A 141 -0.83 10.48 -16.63
CA VAL A 141 -1.90 11.47 -16.48
C VAL A 141 -3.23 10.97 -17.07
N LYS A 142 -3.19 10.31 -18.25
CA LYS A 142 -4.40 9.69 -18.85
C LYS A 142 -5.01 8.65 -17.92
N ALA A 143 -4.21 7.71 -17.43
CA ALA A 143 -4.67 6.68 -16.50
C ALA A 143 -5.24 7.26 -15.20
N TRP A 144 -4.62 8.31 -14.66
CA TRP A 144 -5.12 8.99 -13.46
C TRP A 144 -6.45 9.69 -13.72
N ASN A 145 -6.59 10.42 -14.83
CA ASN A 145 -7.84 11.10 -15.19
C ASN A 145 -8.99 10.10 -15.32
N TRP A 146 -8.74 8.93 -15.91
CA TRP A 146 -9.73 7.88 -16.00
C TRP A 146 -10.10 7.31 -14.61
N GLY A 147 -9.10 6.91 -13.81
CA GLY A 147 -9.35 6.39 -12.45
C GLY A 147 -10.04 7.39 -11.54
N ARG A 148 -9.78 8.69 -11.71
CA ARG A 148 -10.40 9.76 -10.93
C ARG A 148 -11.91 9.84 -11.11
N GLN A 149 -12.46 9.43 -12.26
CA GLN A 149 -13.91 9.37 -12.48
C GLN A 149 -14.62 8.38 -11.55
N PHE A 150 -13.89 7.40 -11.02
CA PHE A 150 -14.38 6.37 -10.10
C PHE A 150 -13.93 6.60 -8.66
N THR A 151 -13.29 7.73 -8.38
CA THR A 151 -12.86 8.08 -7.03
C THR A 151 -13.79 9.13 -6.45
N ILE A 152 -14.37 8.87 -5.28
CA ILE A 152 -15.34 9.76 -4.64
C ILE A 152 -14.69 11.11 -4.33
N SER A 153 -15.35 12.20 -4.75
CA SER A 153 -15.01 13.58 -4.41
C SER A 153 -15.91 14.13 -3.30
N GLU A 154 -15.54 15.25 -2.68
CA GLU A 154 -16.40 15.91 -1.69
C GLU A 154 -17.72 16.39 -2.32
N GLU A 155 -17.69 16.83 -3.58
CA GLU A 155 -18.91 17.18 -4.32
C GLU A 155 -19.83 15.97 -4.51
N ASN A 156 -19.29 14.76 -4.65
CA ASN A 156 -20.10 13.54 -4.67
C ASN A 156 -20.72 13.23 -3.30
N ILE A 157 -20.00 13.50 -2.20
CA ILE A 157 -20.51 13.36 -0.84
C ILE A 157 -21.68 14.33 -0.59
N GLU A 158 -21.53 15.59 -0.99
CA GLU A 158 -22.59 16.60 -0.87
C GLU A 158 -23.83 16.23 -1.69
N ALA A 159 -23.62 15.77 -2.93
CA ALA A 159 -24.70 15.35 -3.82
C ALA A 159 -25.35 14.02 -3.39
N GLY A 160 -24.63 13.16 -2.65
CA GLY A 160 -25.06 11.79 -2.32
C GLY A 160 -25.07 10.85 -3.53
N VAL A 161 -24.42 11.23 -4.63
CA VAL A 161 -24.34 10.45 -5.87
C VAL A 161 -22.98 10.67 -6.54
N ILE A 162 -22.54 9.67 -7.29
CA ILE A 162 -21.41 9.77 -8.21
C ILE A 162 -21.90 9.45 -9.64
N PRO A 163 -21.59 10.28 -10.66
CA PRO A 163 -22.21 10.15 -11.98
C PRO A 163 -22.04 8.79 -12.68
N VAL A 164 -20.99 8.05 -12.35
CA VAL A 164 -20.66 6.76 -12.98
C VAL A 164 -21.30 5.55 -12.30
N LYS A 165 -22.07 5.75 -11.22
CA LYS A 165 -22.77 4.69 -10.47
C LYS A 165 -24.29 4.90 -10.47
N LYS A 166 -25.05 3.81 -10.29
CA LYS A 166 -26.53 3.83 -10.35
C LYS A 166 -27.24 3.64 -9.01
N PHE A 167 -26.52 3.84 -7.90
CA PHE A 167 -27.02 3.70 -6.54
C PHE A 167 -26.79 4.97 -5.72
N GLU A 168 -27.47 5.10 -4.59
CA GLU A 168 -27.23 6.18 -3.64
C GLU A 168 -25.89 5.96 -2.92
N LEU A 169 -25.05 7.00 -2.93
CA LEU A 169 -23.71 6.94 -2.38
C LEU A 169 -23.76 7.06 -0.85
N GLN A 170 -23.12 6.12 -0.16
CA GLN A 170 -22.84 6.22 1.26
C GLN A 170 -21.88 7.39 1.51
N ARG A 171 -22.37 8.42 2.22
CA ARG A 171 -21.63 9.68 2.44
C ARG A 171 -20.57 9.57 3.54
N THR A 172 -20.94 8.93 4.64
CA THR A 172 -20.10 8.81 5.83
C THR A 172 -20.20 7.42 6.42
N CYS A 173 -19.15 6.95 7.10
CA CYS A 173 -19.15 5.68 7.81
C CYS A 173 -18.64 5.84 9.24
N GLY A 174 -19.12 4.97 10.15
CA GLY A 174 -18.68 4.92 11.54
C GLY A 174 -18.86 6.27 12.26
N ASN A 175 -17.77 6.85 12.74
CA ASN A 175 -17.72 8.12 13.47
C ASN A 175 -17.88 9.34 12.54
N GLU A 176 -18.86 9.30 11.62
CA GLU A 176 -19.14 10.37 10.64
C GLU A 176 -17.94 10.67 9.70
N ALA A 177 -17.02 9.72 9.52
CA ALA A 177 -15.88 9.92 8.65
C ALA A 177 -16.32 9.89 7.17
N SER A 178 -15.92 10.91 6.41
CA SER A 178 -16.25 11.06 4.98
C SER A 178 -15.73 9.89 4.15
N MET A 179 -16.50 9.47 3.15
CA MET A 179 -16.12 8.45 2.16
C MET A 179 -15.29 9.00 0.98
N ALA A 180 -15.03 10.32 0.96
CA ALA A 180 -14.21 10.96 -0.05
C ALA A 180 -12.81 10.35 -0.13
N GLY A 181 -12.30 10.15 -1.34
CA GLY A 181 -11.01 9.51 -1.61
C GLY A 181 -11.07 8.00 -1.86
N GLY A 182 -12.17 7.33 -1.51
CA GLY A 182 -12.41 5.93 -1.88
C GLY A 182 -12.57 5.75 -3.38
N THR A 183 -11.98 4.70 -3.94
CA THR A 183 -12.01 4.43 -5.40
C THR A 183 -12.75 3.14 -5.68
N PHE A 184 -13.73 3.17 -6.59
CA PHE A 184 -14.47 1.95 -6.92
C PHE A 184 -13.58 0.94 -7.65
N GLU A 185 -13.63 -0.32 -7.23
CA GLU A 185 -12.85 -1.39 -7.85
C GLU A 185 -13.30 -1.67 -9.30
N PHE A 186 -14.59 -1.50 -9.57
CA PHE A 186 -15.22 -1.81 -10.86
C PHE A 186 -15.72 -0.56 -11.56
N SER A 187 -15.60 -0.51 -12.88
CA SER A 187 -16.17 0.57 -13.71
C SER A 187 -17.64 0.34 -14.06
N THR A 188 -18.20 -0.82 -13.70
CA THR A 188 -19.64 -1.10 -13.88
C THR A 188 -20.49 -0.18 -13.00
N LYS A 189 -21.69 0.14 -13.48
CA LYS A 189 -22.63 1.02 -12.77
C LYS A 189 -23.08 0.45 -11.41
N ASP A 190 -23.02 -0.87 -11.27
CA ASP A 190 -23.48 -1.67 -10.14
C ASP A 190 -22.37 -2.06 -9.15
N GLY A 191 -21.10 -1.85 -9.50
CA GLY A 191 -20.01 -2.19 -8.60
C GLY A 191 -19.95 -1.24 -7.42
N THR A 192 -20.16 -1.76 -6.21
CA THR A 192 -20.25 -0.97 -4.95
C THR A 192 -18.95 -0.97 -4.14
N GLN A 193 -17.99 -1.84 -4.45
CA GLN A 193 -16.75 -2.02 -3.69
C GLN A 193 -15.78 -0.86 -3.90
N LEU A 194 -15.28 -0.29 -2.80
CA LEU A 194 -14.30 0.79 -2.75
C LEU A 194 -12.98 0.30 -2.15
N ASP A 195 -11.87 0.58 -2.82
CA ASP A 195 -10.53 0.10 -2.46
C ASP A 195 -9.49 1.24 -2.30
N SER A 196 -8.22 0.87 -2.09
CA SER A 196 -7.12 1.75 -1.70
C SER A 196 -6.15 2.16 -2.83
N TRP A 197 -6.45 1.84 -4.10
CA TRP A 197 -5.44 1.84 -5.17
C TRP A 197 -5.00 3.21 -5.70
N SER A 198 -5.78 4.26 -5.49
CA SER A 198 -5.54 5.59 -6.07
C SER A 198 -4.48 6.43 -5.36
N THR A 199 -4.14 6.10 -4.10
CA THR A 199 -3.21 6.89 -3.27
C THR A 199 -1.81 6.98 -3.90
N GLY A 200 -1.25 5.85 -4.33
CA GLY A 200 0.12 5.78 -4.85
C GLY A 200 0.32 6.54 -6.18
N LEU A 201 -0.65 6.43 -7.09
CA LEU A 201 -0.59 7.11 -8.39
C LEU A 201 -0.68 8.63 -8.21
N SER A 202 -1.61 9.09 -7.37
CA SER A 202 -1.78 10.51 -7.08
C SER A 202 -0.52 11.10 -6.42
N ALA A 203 0.04 10.43 -5.42
CA ALA A 203 1.27 10.89 -4.78
C ALA A 203 2.47 10.92 -5.77
N SER A 204 2.58 9.92 -6.65
CA SER A 204 3.62 9.86 -7.68
C SER A 204 3.51 11.00 -8.69
N LEU A 205 2.29 11.32 -9.15
CA LEU A 205 2.06 12.44 -10.06
C LEU A 205 2.34 13.78 -9.39
N TYR A 206 2.00 13.97 -8.12
CA TYR A 206 2.40 15.16 -7.37
C TYR A 206 3.92 15.29 -7.30
N LYS A 207 4.64 14.22 -6.94
CA LYS A 207 6.12 14.22 -6.93
C LYS A 207 6.72 14.64 -8.27
N ILE A 208 6.12 14.24 -9.38
CA ILE A 208 6.62 14.53 -10.73
C ILE A 208 6.28 15.96 -11.18
N THR A 209 5.06 16.43 -10.88
CA THR A 209 4.50 17.64 -11.51
C THR A 209 4.37 18.83 -10.57
N ALA A 210 4.49 18.62 -9.26
CA ALA A 210 4.15 19.58 -8.20
C ALA A 210 2.73 20.17 -8.30
N ASN A 211 1.80 19.47 -8.97
CA ASN A 211 0.42 19.91 -9.10
C ASN A 211 -0.40 19.51 -7.86
N GLU A 212 -0.86 20.51 -7.11
CA GLU A 212 -1.62 20.36 -5.86
C GLU A 212 -2.87 19.50 -5.99
N THR A 213 -3.51 19.45 -7.17
CA THR A 213 -4.66 18.57 -7.41
C THR A 213 -4.33 17.11 -7.08
N TYR A 214 -3.13 16.65 -7.45
CA TYR A 214 -2.69 15.29 -7.16
C TYR A 214 -2.36 15.08 -5.69
N LEU A 215 -1.81 16.10 -5.01
CA LEU A 215 -1.54 16.02 -3.57
C LEU A 215 -2.84 15.93 -2.77
N LEU A 216 -3.83 16.76 -3.11
CA LEU A 216 -5.15 16.76 -2.47
C LEU A 216 -5.86 15.41 -2.68
N ALA A 217 -5.81 14.86 -3.89
CA ALA A 217 -6.36 13.53 -4.17
C ALA A 217 -5.65 12.43 -3.35
N ALA A 218 -4.31 12.46 -3.27
CA ALA A 218 -3.56 11.51 -2.46
C ALA A 218 -3.91 11.58 -0.97
N ARG A 219 -4.08 12.80 -0.43
CA ARG A 219 -4.49 13.02 0.97
C ARG A 219 -5.91 12.53 1.24
N ALA A 220 -6.85 12.79 0.33
CA ALA A 220 -8.21 12.29 0.46
C ALA A 220 -8.23 10.75 0.51
N SER A 221 -7.52 10.09 -0.41
CA SER A 221 -7.42 8.62 -0.42
C SER A 221 -6.71 8.06 0.82
N ALA A 222 -5.64 8.71 1.30
CA ALA A 222 -4.98 8.33 2.55
C ALA A 222 -5.90 8.47 3.78
N SER A 223 -6.71 9.54 3.83
CA SER A 223 -7.71 9.75 4.87
C SER A 223 -8.80 8.68 4.83
N PHE A 224 -9.31 8.36 3.64
CA PHE A 224 -10.26 7.27 3.44
C PHE A 224 -9.71 5.93 3.95
N ILE A 225 -8.48 5.57 3.56
CA ILE A 225 -7.84 4.31 3.99
C ILE A 225 -7.75 4.26 5.51
N ARG A 226 -7.24 5.33 6.15
CA ARG A 226 -7.08 5.39 7.60
C ARG A 226 -8.41 5.26 8.33
N SER A 227 -9.46 5.91 7.83
CA SER A 227 -10.76 5.95 8.49
C SER A 227 -11.57 4.67 8.31
N HIS A 228 -11.44 3.99 7.16
CA HIS A 228 -12.40 2.97 6.74
C HIS A 228 -11.79 1.60 6.44
N LEU A 229 -10.56 1.55 5.93
CA LEU A 229 -9.93 0.28 5.52
C LEU A 229 -8.90 -0.22 6.53
N TYR A 230 -8.37 0.64 7.39
CA TYR A 230 -7.42 0.24 8.42
C TYR A 230 -8.15 -0.47 9.57
N MET A 231 -7.88 -1.77 9.75
CA MET A 231 -8.56 -2.58 10.77
C MET A 231 -7.80 -2.69 12.10
N GLY A 232 -6.72 -1.92 12.25
CA GLY A 232 -5.77 -2.11 13.34
C GLY A 232 -4.87 -3.33 13.12
N GLN A 233 -3.89 -3.52 14.01
CA GLN A 233 -2.89 -4.58 13.87
C GLN A 233 -2.20 -4.56 12.50
N GLY A 234 -1.99 -3.37 11.92
CA GLY A 234 -1.29 -3.17 10.66
C GLY A 234 -1.90 -3.87 9.43
N VAL A 235 -3.17 -4.31 9.52
CA VAL A 235 -3.88 -4.95 8.41
C VAL A 235 -4.86 -3.98 7.77
N VAL A 236 -4.89 -4.00 6.44
CA VAL A 236 -5.83 -3.22 5.62
C VAL A 236 -6.84 -4.16 4.97
N ALA A 237 -8.12 -3.84 5.10
CA ALA A 237 -9.21 -4.52 4.41
C ALA A 237 -9.09 -4.37 2.89
N SER A 238 -9.57 -5.36 2.14
CA SER A 238 -9.58 -5.30 0.67
C SER A 238 -10.47 -4.18 0.14
N ALA A 239 -11.68 -4.05 0.67
CA ALA A 239 -12.64 -3.05 0.27
C ALA A 239 -13.73 -2.79 1.32
N ILE A 240 -14.47 -1.71 1.12
CA ILE A 240 -15.70 -1.36 1.84
C ILE A 240 -16.82 -1.09 0.82
N LEU A 241 -18.06 -1.39 1.16
CA LEU A 241 -19.20 -1.14 0.28
C LEU A 241 -19.65 0.32 0.36
N GLY A 242 -19.72 1.00 -0.79
CA GLY A 242 -20.01 2.42 -0.92
C GLY A 242 -21.48 2.77 -1.19
N GLU A 243 -22.38 1.81 -1.22
CA GLU A 243 -23.82 2.02 -1.40
C GLU A 243 -24.54 2.08 -0.04
N VAL A 244 -25.54 2.95 0.09
CA VAL A 244 -26.27 3.19 1.34
C VAL A 244 -26.88 1.91 1.93
N GLU A 245 -27.46 1.06 1.09
CA GLU A 245 -28.11 -0.19 1.52
C GLU A 245 -27.13 -1.16 2.21
N ASN A 246 -25.84 -1.08 1.87
CA ASN A 246 -24.81 -1.95 2.42
C ASN A 246 -24.21 -1.41 3.73
N GLN A 247 -24.63 -0.22 4.20
CA GLN A 247 -24.28 0.34 5.50
C GLN A 247 -22.77 0.26 5.83
N CYS A 248 -21.91 0.64 4.89
CA CYS A 248 -20.45 0.62 5.08
C CYS A 248 -19.88 -0.76 5.42
N GLN A 249 -20.50 -1.85 4.95
CA GLN A 249 -20.01 -3.19 5.21
C GLN A 249 -18.57 -3.34 4.70
N LEU A 250 -17.68 -3.67 5.62
CA LEU A 250 -16.28 -3.95 5.33
C LEU A 250 -16.15 -5.38 4.82
N LEU A 251 -15.43 -5.58 3.72
CA LEU A 251 -15.07 -6.92 3.29
C LEU A 251 -13.95 -7.42 4.20
N GLN A 252 -14.19 -8.52 4.90
CA GLN A 252 -13.26 -9.06 5.90
C GLN A 252 -12.01 -9.71 5.29
N ASP A 253 -11.91 -9.75 3.96
CA ASP A 253 -10.73 -10.27 3.28
C ASP A 253 -9.53 -9.35 3.51
N THR A 254 -8.48 -9.93 4.09
CA THR A 254 -7.25 -9.26 4.50
C THR A 254 -6.08 -9.74 3.67
N PHE A 255 -6.16 -9.51 2.36
CA PHE A 255 -5.06 -9.89 1.50
C PHE A 255 -3.84 -9.00 1.74
N GLY A 256 -2.66 -9.62 1.83
CA GLY A 256 -1.40 -8.90 2.06
C GLY A 256 -1.12 -7.83 1.00
N TYR A 257 -1.61 -8.02 -0.22
CA TYR A 257 -1.43 -7.03 -1.30
C TYR A 257 -2.08 -5.68 -0.99
N SER A 258 -3.26 -5.65 -0.37
CA SER A 258 -3.94 -4.39 -0.02
C SER A 258 -3.08 -3.58 0.95
N THR A 259 -2.49 -4.28 1.93
CA THR A 259 -1.58 -3.69 2.91
C THR A 259 -0.29 -3.19 2.25
N GLY A 260 0.28 -3.96 1.31
CA GLY A 260 1.45 -3.57 0.53
C GLY A 260 1.24 -2.29 -0.31
N ILE A 261 0.09 -2.17 -0.96
CA ILE A 261 -0.30 -0.99 -1.77
C ILE A 261 -0.43 0.25 -0.89
N VAL A 262 -1.13 0.12 0.24
CA VAL A 262 -1.29 1.22 1.21
C VAL A 262 0.06 1.64 1.77
N MET A 263 0.90 0.69 2.16
CA MET A 263 2.25 0.96 2.64
C MET A 263 3.07 1.75 1.61
N GLN A 264 3.02 1.37 0.33
CA GLN A 264 3.69 2.10 -0.75
C GLN A 264 3.14 3.54 -0.90
N GLY A 265 1.82 3.69 -0.98
CA GLY A 265 1.17 4.99 -1.19
C GLY A 265 1.38 5.95 -0.02
N LEU A 266 1.18 5.49 1.22
CA LEU A 266 1.34 6.30 2.42
C LEU A 266 2.78 6.73 2.66
N SER A 267 3.75 5.82 2.46
CA SER A 267 5.17 6.17 2.64
C SER A 267 5.66 7.18 1.60
N LEU A 268 5.21 7.05 0.35
CA LEU A 268 5.46 8.06 -0.66
C LEU A 268 4.81 9.39 -0.29
N LEU A 269 3.53 9.41 0.06
CA LEU A 269 2.82 10.64 0.45
C LEU A 269 3.50 11.32 1.65
N ARG A 270 3.86 10.54 2.67
CA ARG A 270 4.62 11.00 3.83
C ARG A 270 5.95 11.63 3.44
N SER A 271 6.66 11.08 2.47
CA SER A 271 7.93 11.68 2.00
C SER A 271 7.75 13.02 1.27
N LEU A 272 6.52 13.32 0.82
CA LEU A 272 6.18 14.56 0.10
C LEU A 272 5.57 15.62 1.04
N SER A 273 5.21 15.25 2.26
CA SER A 273 4.74 16.17 3.30
C SER A 273 5.78 16.32 4.40
N SER A 274 5.88 17.49 5.02
CA SER A 274 6.66 17.68 6.25
C SER A 274 5.95 17.15 7.50
N THR A 275 4.81 16.46 7.33
CA THR A 275 3.96 16.00 8.42
C THR A 275 4.36 14.60 8.87
N THR A 276 4.38 14.37 10.18
CA THR A 276 4.61 13.04 10.78
C THR A 276 3.30 12.25 10.95
N GLU A 277 2.21 12.70 10.32
CA GLU A 277 0.86 12.17 10.52
C GLU A 277 0.75 10.67 10.23
N TYR A 278 1.53 10.17 9.26
CA TYR A 278 1.50 8.78 8.84
C TYR A 278 2.60 7.93 9.48
N ASP A 279 3.50 8.51 10.29
CA ASP A 279 4.69 7.81 10.80
C ASP A 279 4.30 6.61 11.67
N GLU A 280 3.41 6.82 12.65
CA GLU A 280 2.95 5.74 13.53
C GLU A 280 2.18 4.66 12.76
N LEU A 281 1.34 5.06 11.81
CA LEU A 281 0.57 4.14 10.96
C LEU A 281 1.49 3.29 10.09
N ILE A 282 2.49 3.89 9.45
CA ILE A 282 3.49 3.16 8.64
C ILE A 282 4.27 2.19 9.52
N ARG A 283 4.70 2.61 10.72
CA ARG A 283 5.42 1.74 11.66
C ARG A 283 4.59 0.53 12.07
N ASP A 284 3.31 0.74 12.42
CA ASP A 284 2.41 -0.35 12.80
C ASP A 284 2.16 -1.30 11.62
N ILE A 285 1.89 -0.77 10.43
CA ILE A 285 1.74 -1.58 9.20
C ILE A 285 2.98 -2.44 8.95
N VAL A 286 4.19 -1.87 9.03
CA VAL A 286 5.43 -2.63 8.78
C VAL A 286 5.60 -3.77 9.76
N ILE A 287 5.49 -3.50 11.07
CA ILE A 287 5.70 -4.52 12.11
C ILE A 287 4.71 -5.67 11.90
N GLN A 288 3.43 -5.33 11.78
CA GLN A 288 2.37 -6.33 11.80
C GLN A 288 2.31 -7.11 10.48
N THR A 289 2.58 -6.45 9.34
CA THR A 289 2.68 -7.13 8.04
C THR A 289 3.76 -8.20 8.09
N SER A 290 4.94 -7.85 8.61
CA SER A 290 6.08 -8.77 8.69
C SER A 290 5.92 -9.88 9.74
N SER A 291 5.01 -9.73 10.70
CA SER A 291 4.69 -10.74 11.72
C SER A 291 3.36 -11.46 11.51
N ASN A 292 2.64 -11.19 10.42
CA ASN A 292 1.33 -11.79 10.19
C ASN A 292 1.45 -13.28 9.85
N ALA A 293 1.02 -14.15 10.78
CA ALA A 293 1.07 -15.61 10.66
C ALA A 293 0.11 -16.19 9.61
N GLN A 294 -0.85 -15.42 9.11
CA GLN A 294 -1.66 -15.83 7.95
C GLN A 294 -0.89 -15.69 6.64
N TRP A 295 0.10 -14.79 6.60
CA TRP A 295 0.88 -14.52 5.40
C TRP A 295 2.27 -15.14 5.41
N HIS A 296 2.78 -15.50 6.58
CA HIS A 296 4.12 -16.01 6.79
C HIS A 296 4.11 -17.33 7.57
N ASN A 297 5.09 -18.19 7.28
CA ASN A 297 5.38 -19.33 8.14
C ASN A 297 6.21 -18.92 9.37
N SER A 298 6.56 -19.90 10.21
CA SER A 298 7.38 -19.69 11.42
C SER A 298 8.76 -19.08 11.16
N ASP A 299 9.28 -19.28 9.94
CA ASP A 299 10.61 -18.83 9.51
C ASP A 299 10.59 -17.39 8.95
N GLY A 300 9.43 -16.74 9.03
CA GLY A 300 9.20 -15.40 8.47
C GLY A 300 9.10 -15.38 6.94
N ILE A 301 9.01 -16.54 6.28
CA ILE A 301 8.91 -16.63 4.82
C ILE A 301 7.45 -16.46 4.41
N MET A 302 7.19 -15.62 3.40
CA MET A 302 5.85 -15.46 2.85
C MET A 302 5.36 -16.75 2.20
N ILE A 303 4.14 -17.15 2.52
CA ILE A 303 3.50 -18.39 2.04
C ILE A 303 2.26 -18.13 1.17
N VAL A 304 1.84 -16.88 1.02
CA VAL A 304 0.61 -16.55 0.28
C VAL A 304 0.85 -16.66 -1.24
N PRO A 305 0.05 -17.46 -1.96
CA PRO A 305 0.21 -17.70 -3.38
C PRO A 305 -0.37 -16.60 -4.30
N ASP A 306 -0.59 -15.39 -3.79
CA ASP A 306 -1.28 -14.31 -4.50
C ASP A 306 -0.33 -13.12 -4.81
N TYR A 307 -0.89 -11.95 -5.11
CA TYR A 307 -0.10 -10.75 -5.40
C TYR A 307 0.62 -10.14 -4.20
N SER A 308 0.43 -10.65 -2.98
CA SER A 308 1.09 -10.13 -1.78
C SER A 308 2.61 -10.16 -1.91
N GLY A 309 3.16 -11.17 -2.60
CA GLY A 309 4.59 -11.27 -2.90
C GLY A 309 5.12 -10.18 -3.85
N ILE A 310 4.24 -9.45 -4.55
CA ILE A 310 4.60 -8.26 -5.32
C ILE A 310 4.57 -7.02 -4.43
N TYR A 311 3.43 -6.77 -3.78
CA TYR A 311 3.17 -5.48 -3.15
C TYR A 311 3.81 -5.31 -1.78
N ILE A 312 3.96 -6.38 -0.98
CA ILE A 312 4.62 -6.26 0.32
C ILE A 312 6.10 -5.90 0.15
N PRO A 313 6.92 -6.62 -0.66
CA PRO A 313 8.30 -6.21 -0.88
C PRO A 313 8.41 -4.80 -1.48
N ARG A 314 7.53 -4.44 -2.42
CA ARG A 314 7.56 -3.11 -3.05
C ARG A 314 7.19 -1.99 -2.08
N GLY A 315 6.15 -2.18 -1.26
CA GLY A 315 5.76 -1.22 -0.24
C GLY A 315 6.85 -1.05 0.83
N LEU A 316 7.47 -2.14 1.29
CA LEU A 316 8.58 -2.08 2.23
C LEU A 316 9.82 -1.40 1.65
N MET A 317 10.13 -1.64 0.38
CA MET A 317 11.19 -0.91 -0.32
C MET A 317 10.90 0.60 -0.36
N GLN A 318 9.65 1.00 -0.58
CA GLN A 318 9.27 2.42 -0.55
C GLN A 318 9.45 3.02 0.85
N VAL A 319 9.08 2.30 1.91
CA VAL A 319 9.33 2.74 3.30
C VAL A 319 10.83 2.84 3.57
N TYR A 320 11.60 1.82 3.19
CA TYR A 320 13.06 1.80 3.35
C TYR A 320 13.71 3.03 2.70
N ASN A 321 13.28 3.40 1.49
CA ASN A 321 13.83 4.54 0.76
C ASN A 321 13.42 5.91 1.31
N THR A 322 12.41 5.98 2.17
CA THR A 322 11.83 7.24 2.65
C THR A 322 11.95 7.46 4.16
N THR A 323 12.36 6.44 4.92
CA THR A 323 12.55 6.54 6.36
C THR A 323 13.97 6.94 6.75
N SER A 324 14.10 7.69 7.85
CA SER A 324 15.37 8.02 8.51
C SER A 324 15.56 7.26 9.83
N ASP A 325 14.58 6.46 10.26
CA ASP A 325 14.68 5.64 11.48
C ASP A 325 15.56 4.42 11.21
N SER A 326 16.77 4.40 11.80
CA SER A 326 17.75 3.33 11.64
C SER A 326 17.23 1.96 12.10
N SER A 327 16.41 1.92 13.16
CA SER A 327 15.87 0.68 13.69
C SER A 327 14.84 0.09 12.72
N LEU A 328 14.00 0.94 12.14
CA LEU A 328 13.07 0.56 11.09
C LEU A 328 13.81 0.11 9.81
N LEU A 329 14.88 0.79 9.41
CA LEU A 329 15.72 0.39 8.28
C LEU A 329 16.31 -1.01 8.47
N SER A 330 16.89 -1.28 9.65
CA SER A 330 17.45 -2.60 9.98
C SER A 330 16.37 -3.69 9.96
N TYR A 331 15.19 -3.41 10.50
CA TYR A 331 14.07 -4.35 10.52
C TYR A 331 13.57 -4.69 9.11
N ILE A 332 13.35 -3.66 8.27
CA ILE A 332 12.93 -3.85 6.88
C ILE A 332 14.00 -4.59 6.07
N SER A 333 15.28 -4.23 6.25
CA SER A 333 16.41 -4.92 5.62
C SER A 333 16.41 -6.40 5.97
N ALA A 334 16.19 -6.73 7.25
CA ALA A 334 16.15 -8.10 7.71
C ALA A 334 15.00 -8.91 7.09
N TYR A 335 13.82 -8.31 7.00
CA TYR A 335 12.65 -8.94 6.39
C TYR A 335 12.87 -9.19 4.90
N LEU A 336 13.29 -8.17 4.15
CA LEU A 336 13.50 -8.28 2.69
C LEU A 336 14.62 -9.26 2.36
N SER A 337 15.67 -9.32 3.18
CA SER A 337 16.73 -10.32 3.06
C SER A 337 16.22 -11.75 3.29
N THR A 338 15.34 -11.94 4.27
CA THR A 338 14.67 -13.22 4.54
C THR A 338 13.88 -13.69 3.31
N GLN A 339 13.07 -12.80 2.70
CA GLN A 339 12.29 -13.12 1.50
C GLN A 339 13.20 -13.44 0.31
N TYR A 340 14.20 -12.60 0.03
CA TYR A 340 15.15 -12.83 -1.06
C TYR A 340 15.86 -14.17 -0.93
N ASN A 341 16.39 -14.48 0.26
CA ASN A 341 17.12 -15.70 0.50
C ASN A 341 16.21 -16.93 0.33
N ALA A 342 14.92 -16.84 0.70
CA ALA A 342 13.95 -17.90 0.46
C ALA A 342 13.64 -18.08 -1.03
N VAL A 343 13.42 -16.97 -1.77
CA VAL A 343 13.20 -16.98 -3.23
C VAL A 343 14.35 -17.66 -3.97
N VAL A 344 15.60 -17.30 -3.63
CA VAL A 344 16.78 -17.85 -4.29
C VAL A 344 17.06 -19.29 -3.90
N ASP A 345 16.90 -19.64 -2.62
CA ASP A 345 17.26 -20.98 -2.14
C ASP A 345 16.19 -22.03 -2.44
N TYR A 346 14.90 -21.65 -2.47
CA TYR A 346 13.79 -22.60 -2.51
C TYR A 346 12.83 -22.42 -3.68
N ALA A 347 12.63 -21.20 -4.18
CA ALA A 347 11.65 -20.95 -5.24
C ALA A 347 12.27 -21.02 -6.64
N LEU A 348 13.56 -20.68 -6.77
CA LEU A 348 14.28 -20.67 -8.04
C LEU A 348 14.37 -22.07 -8.64
N GLY A 349 13.85 -22.20 -9.86
CA GLY A 349 13.95 -23.38 -10.72
C GLY A 349 14.86 -23.16 -11.93
N ASN A 350 14.93 -24.16 -12.80
CA ASN A 350 15.78 -24.13 -13.99
C ASN A 350 15.33 -23.06 -15.00
N GLY A 351 16.29 -22.26 -15.48
CA GLY A 351 16.02 -21.21 -16.47
C GLY A 351 15.35 -19.96 -15.88
N ASP A 352 15.72 -19.60 -14.65
CA ASP A 352 15.27 -18.38 -13.96
C ASP A 352 13.74 -18.27 -13.84
N ILE A 353 13.08 -19.41 -13.65
CA ILE A 353 11.65 -19.50 -13.31
C ILE A 353 11.49 -19.63 -11.79
N TYR A 354 10.43 -19.04 -11.24
CA TYR A 354 10.24 -19.00 -9.78
C TYR A 354 8.90 -19.61 -9.35
N ALA A 355 8.93 -20.36 -8.25
CA ALA A 355 7.76 -20.99 -7.67
C ALA A 355 6.88 -19.97 -6.94
N ARG A 356 5.59 -20.30 -6.87
CA ARG A 356 4.61 -19.51 -6.15
C ARG A 356 4.81 -19.52 -4.63
N SER A 357 5.28 -20.65 -4.10
CA SER A 357 5.68 -20.80 -2.70
C SER A 357 7.17 -20.51 -2.55
N TRP A 358 7.53 -19.58 -1.67
CA TRP A 358 8.93 -19.29 -1.34
C TRP A 358 9.51 -20.23 -0.29
N SER A 359 8.68 -21.14 0.26
CA SER A 359 9.13 -22.24 1.12
C SER A 359 9.51 -23.51 0.32
N GLY A 360 9.40 -23.45 -1.01
CA GLY A 360 9.68 -24.55 -1.91
C GLY A 360 8.46 -25.43 -2.20
N PRO A 361 8.62 -26.47 -3.05
CA PRO A 361 9.83 -26.76 -3.82
C PRO A 361 10.08 -25.75 -4.96
N SER A 362 11.24 -25.83 -5.60
CA SER A 362 11.61 -25.02 -6.77
C SER A 362 10.60 -25.14 -7.91
N ALA A 363 10.50 -24.08 -8.74
CA ALA A 363 9.59 -24.09 -9.88
C ALA A 363 9.99 -25.13 -10.93
N THR A 364 8.99 -25.85 -11.41
CA THR A 364 9.09 -26.78 -12.54
C THR A 364 8.44 -26.23 -13.81
N LYS A 365 7.62 -25.17 -13.68
CA LYS A 365 6.93 -24.50 -14.79
C LYS A 365 6.89 -23.00 -14.54
N PHE A 366 6.85 -22.24 -15.64
CA PHE A 366 6.68 -20.79 -15.58
C PHE A 366 5.26 -20.44 -15.11
N ASP A 367 5.16 -19.46 -14.20
CA ASP A 367 3.92 -18.83 -13.78
C ASP A 367 4.17 -17.32 -13.71
N SER A 368 3.36 -16.55 -14.45
CA SER A 368 3.54 -15.11 -14.60
C SER A 368 3.47 -14.34 -13.28
N VAL A 369 2.55 -14.72 -12.40
CA VAL A 369 2.35 -14.07 -11.09
C VAL A 369 3.55 -14.37 -10.18
N SER A 370 3.96 -15.64 -10.10
CA SER A 370 5.11 -16.07 -9.28
C SER A 370 6.41 -15.46 -9.77
N GLN A 371 6.60 -15.38 -11.09
CA GLN A 371 7.75 -14.71 -11.70
C GLN A 371 7.81 -13.24 -11.29
N THR A 372 6.69 -12.52 -11.39
CA THR A 372 6.63 -11.09 -11.06
C THR A 372 6.87 -10.87 -9.57
N ALA A 373 6.27 -11.69 -8.70
CA ALA A 373 6.50 -11.63 -7.25
C ALA A 373 7.96 -11.88 -6.87
N ALA A 374 8.63 -12.85 -7.50
CA ALA A 374 10.05 -13.09 -7.29
C ALA A 374 10.90 -11.90 -7.74
N ILE A 375 10.57 -11.28 -8.88
CA ILE A 375 11.25 -10.05 -9.34
C ILE A 375 11.11 -8.94 -8.30
N SER A 376 9.89 -8.71 -7.77
CA SER A 376 9.65 -7.69 -6.74
C SER A 376 10.50 -7.92 -5.49
N ALA A 377 10.56 -9.17 -5.00
CA ALA A 377 11.39 -9.53 -3.85
C ALA A 377 12.89 -9.33 -4.13
N ILE A 378 13.36 -9.69 -5.33
CA ILE A 378 14.76 -9.49 -5.72
C ILE A 378 15.10 -8.00 -5.84
N LEU A 379 14.28 -7.22 -6.54
CA LEU A 379 14.48 -5.78 -6.72
C LEU A 379 14.43 -5.02 -5.40
N ALA A 380 13.51 -5.38 -4.50
CA ALA A 380 13.39 -4.76 -3.18
C ALA A 380 14.68 -4.86 -2.36
N THR A 381 15.53 -5.84 -2.64
CA THR A 381 16.83 -5.93 -1.96
C THR A 381 17.92 -5.08 -2.61
N VAL A 382 17.88 -4.76 -3.90
CA VAL A 382 18.95 -3.99 -4.60
C VAL A 382 19.50 -2.76 -3.84
N PRO A 383 18.68 -1.92 -3.16
CA PRO A 383 19.18 -0.78 -2.39
C PRO A 383 19.82 -1.14 -1.03
N LEU A 384 19.58 -2.35 -0.50
CA LEU A 384 20.12 -2.77 0.80
C LEU A 384 21.65 -2.83 0.76
N SER A 385 22.28 -2.40 1.86
CA SER A 385 23.72 -2.55 2.06
C SER A 385 24.10 -4.00 2.33
N ASN A 386 25.27 -4.43 1.83
CA ASN A 386 25.82 -5.72 2.20
C ASN A 386 26.31 -5.67 3.65
N ASP A 387 25.82 -6.58 4.51
CA ASP A 387 26.25 -6.66 5.92
C ASP A 387 27.65 -7.28 6.09
N SER A 388 28.50 -7.23 5.06
CA SER A 388 29.84 -7.85 5.05
C SER A 388 30.83 -7.22 6.04
N SER A 389 30.41 -6.35 6.97
CA SER A 389 31.29 -5.67 7.94
C SER A 389 30.94 -5.89 9.41
N ALA A 390 29.95 -6.71 9.76
CA ALA A 390 29.71 -7.09 11.15
C ALA A 390 30.40 -8.42 11.52
N THR A 391 31.69 -8.56 11.23
CA THR A 391 32.56 -9.50 11.95
C THR A 391 33.03 -8.83 13.23
N GLY A 392 32.08 -8.44 14.08
CA GLY A 392 32.34 -8.22 15.50
C GLY A 392 32.26 -9.58 16.17
N THR A 393 33.38 -10.31 16.14
CA THR A 393 33.57 -11.54 16.89
C THR A 393 33.26 -11.26 18.35
N ALA A 394 32.09 -11.66 18.83
CA ALA A 394 31.89 -11.89 20.26
C ALA A 394 32.68 -13.17 20.60
N THR A 395 34.00 -13.01 20.69
CA THR A 395 34.88 -14.02 21.27
C THR A 395 34.45 -14.15 22.73
N VAL A 396 33.75 -15.23 23.05
CA VAL A 396 33.64 -15.72 24.42
C VAL A 396 35.04 -16.19 24.81
N SER A 397 35.90 -15.25 25.20
CA SER A 397 37.15 -15.57 25.88
C SER A 397 36.80 -15.94 27.31
N SER A 398 36.84 -17.25 27.58
CA SER A 398 36.95 -17.78 28.93
C SER A 398 38.20 -17.23 29.58
N ILE A 399 38.04 -16.24 30.45
CA ILE A 399 39.04 -15.88 31.45
C ILE A 399 38.51 -16.43 32.77
N PHE A 400 38.90 -17.66 33.09
CA PHE A 400 38.91 -18.14 34.47
C PHE A 400 40.15 -17.54 35.14
N PRO A 401 40.02 -16.67 36.16
CA PRO A 401 41.11 -16.47 37.09
C PRO A 401 41.07 -17.61 38.12
N THR A 402 42.09 -18.45 38.10
CA THR A 402 42.37 -19.42 39.16
C THR A 402 42.68 -18.65 40.45
N PHE A 403 41.76 -18.67 41.42
CA PHE A 403 42.03 -18.18 42.77
C PHE A 403 41.94 -19.36 43.76
N SER A 404 43.06 -19.61 44.43
CA SER A 404 43.22 -20.55 45.53
C SER A 404 42.29 -20.24 46.69
N LEU A 405 41.63 -21.29 47.19
CA LEU A 405 40.85 -21.28 48.44
C LEU A 405 41.78 -21.26 49.66
N SER A 406 41.56 -20.29 50.54
CA SER A 406 41.81 -20.42 51.98
C SER A 406 40.64 -19.80 52.75
N PRO A 407 40.20 -20.41 53.86
CA PRO A 407 38.87 -20.19 54.41
C PRO A 407 38.87 -19.00 55.37
N SER A 408 37.89 -18.12 55.25
CA SER A 408 37.51 -17.24 56.36
C SER A 408 35.99 -17.01 56.39
N THR A 409 35.46 -17.27 57.57
CA THR A 409 34.07 -17.20 58.01
C THR A 409 33.59 -15.75 58.15
N SER A 410 32.45 -15.40 57.55
CA SER A 410 31.58 -14.30 58.04
C SER A 410 30.15 -14.34 57.49
N THR A 411 29.24 -14.71 58.38
CA THR A 411 27.91 -14.13 58.70
C THR A 411 26.97 -13.66 57.57
N ALA A 412 25.85 -14.37 57.44
CA ALA A 412 24.68 -14.00 56.64
C ALA A 412 23.95 -12.77 57.21
N GLN A 413 23.71 -11.75 56.37
CA GLN A 413 22.77 -10.66 56.66
C GLN A 413 21.48 -10.83 55.85
N LYS A 414 20.35 -10.76 56.56
CA LYS A 414 18.98 -10.84 56.04
C LYS A 414 18.57 -9.48 55.44
N LEU A 415 17.98 -9.50 54.25
CA LEU A 415 17.38 -8.33 53.60
C LEU A 415 16.05 -7.94 54.27
N PRO A 416 15.76 -6.62 54.47
CA PRO A 416 14.57 -6.15 55.16
C PRO A 416 13.34 -6.09 54.24
N VAL A 417 12.27 -6.77 54.66
CA VAL A 417 10.94 -6.87 54.02
C VAL A 417 10.17 -5.53 53.99
N ALA A 418 10.72 -4.46 54.57
CA ALA A 418 10.03 -3.19 54.77
C ALA A 418 9.81 -2.33 53.49
N SER A 419 10.57 -2.56 52.41
CA SER A 419 10.51 -1.69 51.21
C SER A 419 9.39 -2.02 50.22
N ILE A 420 8.81 -3.22 50.28
CA ILE A 420 7.75 -3.65 49.34
C ILE A 420 6.36 -3.17 49.80
N VAL A 421 6.16 -2.98 51.10
CA VAL A 421 4.87 -2.55 51.66
C VAL A 421 4.60 -1.05 51.40
N GLY A 422 5.64 -0.22 51.29
CA GLY A 422 5.49 1.22 51.08
C GLY A 422 4.92 1.61 49.70
N VAL A 423 5.23 0.84 48.65
CA VAL A 423 4.82 1.15 47.27
C VAL A 423 3.33 0.85 47.06
N VAL A 424 2.81 -0.22 47.67
CA VAL A 424 1.41 -0.64 47.49
C VAL A 424 0.44 0.32 48.18
N VAL A 425 0.79 0.80 49.37
CA VAL A 425 -0.07 1.74 50.13
C VAL A 425 -0.10 3.11 49.44
N GLY A 426 1.02 3.60 48.91
CA GLY A 426 1.08 4.86 48.16
C GLY A 426 0.23 4.85 46.89
N GLY A 427 0.25 3.74 46.15
CA GLY A 427 -0.54 3.58 44.92
C GLY A 427 -2.05 3.62 45.19
N LEU A 428 -2.53 2.99 46.27
CA LEU A 428 -3.95 2.97 46.61
C LEU A 428 -4.49 4.35 47.02
N VAL A 429 -3.70 5.15 47.75
CA VAL A 429 -4.09 6.50 48.13
C VAL A 429 -4.18 7.43 46.91
N PHE A 430 -3.23 7.30 45.97
CA PHE A 430 -3.25 8.08 44.73
C PHE A 430 -4.48 7.75 43.85
N LEU A 431 -4.80 6.47 43.71
CA LEU A 431 -5.99 6.02 42.96
C LEU A 431 -7.29 6.54 43.58
N ALA A 432 -7.41 6.50 44.92
CA ALA A 432 -8.57 7.04 45.61
C ALA A 432 -8.72 8.56 45.39
N ALA A 433 -7.63 9.32 45.46
CA ALA A 433 -7.64 10.77 45.23
C ALA A 433 -8.02 11.13 43.78
N ALA A 434 -7.57 10.36 42.79
CA ALA A 434 -7.92 10.53 41.39
C ALA A 434 -9.41 10.29 41.14
N ILE A 435 -9.99 9.23 41.72
CA ILE A 435 -11.42 8.92 41.61
C ILE A 435 -12.29 10.01 42.25
N VAL A 436 -11.91 10.50 43.43
CA VAL A 436 -12.62 11.60 44.09
C VAL A 436 -12.57 12.87 43.25
N SER A 437 -11.40 13.23 42.71
CA SER A 437 -11.23 14.40 41.84
C SER A 437 -12.10 14.30 40.58
N TRP A 438 -12.11 13.14 39.93
CA TRP A 438 -12.96 12.88 38.76
C TRP A 438 -14.47 13.01 39.09
N CYS A 439 -14.90 12.46 40.22
CA CYS A 439 -16.28 12.57 40.69
C CYS A 439 -16.70 14.03 40.96
N LEU A 440 -15.81 14.84 41.53
CA LEU A 440 -16.06 16.26 41.79
C LEU A 440 -16.16 17.07 40.49
N VAL A 441 -15.29 16.79 39.50
CA VAL A 441 -15.34 17.43 38.18
C VAL A 441 -16.64 17.08 37.45
N ARG A 442 -17.03 15.80 37.43
CA ARG A 442 -18.31 15.38 36.83
C ARG A 442 -19.53 16.00 37.50
N ARG A 443 -19.51 16.17 38.83
CA ARG A 443 -20.59 16.86 39.56
C ARG A 443 -20.70 18.34 39.18
N ARG A 444 -19.56 19.04 39.00
CA ARG A 444 -19.57 20.44 38.56
C ARG A 444 -20.10 20.60 37.13
N LEU A 445 -19.68 19.74 36.20
CA LEU A 445 -20.14 19.77 34.82
C LEU A 445 -21.65 19.52 34.68
N ARG A 446 -22.22 18.65 35.52
CA ARG A 446 -23.67 18.42 35.53
C ARG A 446 -24.47 19.60 36.08
N LYS A 447 -23.88 20.41 36.97
CA LYS A 447 -24.56 21.59 37.53
C LYS A 447 -24.60 22.76 36.53
N SER A 448 -23.60 22.88 35.66
CA SER A 448 -23.58 23.89 34.58
C SER A 448 -24.63 23.64 33.49
N ARG A 449 -25.00 22.38 33.21
CA ARG A 449 -25.98 22.05 32.16
C ARG A 449 -27.45 22.27 32.53
N ARG A 450 -27.75 22.80 33.72
CA ARG A 450 -29.14 23.10 34.15
C ARG A 450 -29.48 24.60 34.15
N ALA A 451 -28.58 25.47 33.69
CA ALA A 451 -28.80 26.93 33.71
C ALA A 451 -29.21 27.53 32.34
N ASP A 452 -29.00 26.85 31.21
CA ASP A 452 -29.22 27.44 29.88
C ASP A 452 -30.19 26.63 29.03
N ILE A 453 -31.48 26.59 29.40
CA ILE A 453 -32.56 26.33 28.43
C ILE A 453 -33.77 27.20 28.83
N THR A 454 -33.88 28.38 28.21
CA THR A 454 -35.15 29.09 27.98
C THR A 454 -35.46 29.08 26.47
N PRO A 455 -36.72 28.94 26.04
CA PRO A 455 -37.06 28.83 24.62
C PRO A 455 -37.41 30.21 24.03
N TYR A 456 -36.97 30.47 22.80
CA TYR A 456 -37.49 31.58 21.99
C TYR A 456 -38.17 31.02 20.74
N MET A 457 -39.45 31.38 20.59
CA MET A 457 -40.29 31.17 19.41
C MET A 457 -40.02 32.22 18.32
N ASN A 458 -40.39 31.83 17.09
CA ASN A 458 -40.99 32.63 16.00
C ASN A 458 -40.22 33.77 15.32
N GLN A 459 -39.98 33.58 14.01
CA GLN A 459 -40.35 34.43 12.86
C GLN A 459 -39.87 33.66 11.60
N GLY A 460 -40.65 33.33 10.56
CA GLY A 460 -41.72 34.09 9.91
C GLY A 460 -41.12 34.83 8.71
N GLY A 461 -40.98 34.16 7.56
CA GLY A 461 -40.33 34.73 6.36
C GLY A 461 -40.72 33.99 5.08
N GLU A 462 -41.82 34.44 4.50
CA GLU A 462 -42.41 34.15 3.20
C GLU A 462 -41.49 34.59 2.05
N MET A 463 -41.25 33.72 1.05
CA MET A 463 -40.75 34.14 -0.25
C MET A 463 -41.21 33.16 -1.34
N ASP A 464 -42.18 33.62 -2.14
CA ASP A 464 -42.60 33.04 -3.41
C ASP A 464 -41.61 33.45 -4.51
N ILE A 465 -41.26 32.54 -5.43
CA ILE A 465 -41.29 32.70 -6.90
C ILE A 465 -40.64 31.49 -7.58
N LEU A 466 -41.47 30.87 -8.41
CA LEU A 466 -41.21 29.79 -9.36
C LEU A 466 -40.18 30.13 -10.44
N ARG A 467 -39.22 29.22 -10.66
CA ARG A 467 -38.69 28.92 -12.01
C ARG A 467 -38.06 27.51 -12.03
N PRO A 468 -38.53 26.59 -12.89
CA PRO A 468 -37.87 25.29 -13.05
C PRO A 468 -36.58 25.44 -13.88
N PRO A 469 -35.53 24.65 -13.60
CA PRO A 469 -34.31 24.66 -14.40
C PRO A 469 -34.52 23.94 -15.74
N ASP A 470 -33.90 24.52 -16.78
CA ASP A 470 -33.85 24.06 -18.16
C ASP A 470 -33.11 22.70 -18.27
N PRO A 471 -33.72 21.65 -18.84
CA PRO A 471 -33.08 20.33 -18.99
C PRO A 471 -32.08 20.23 -20.16
N ASN A 472 -31.77 21.31 -20.88
CA ASN A 472 -30.89 21.30 -22.06
C ASN A 472 -29.60 22.13 -21.94
N ALA A 473 -29.16 22.49 -20.72
CA ALA A 473 -27.83 23.08 -20.52
C ALA A 473 -26.73 22.02 -20.69
N GLY A 474 -26.28 21.89 -21.95
CA GLY A 474 -25.35 20.89 -22.42
C GLY A 474 -23.99 20.84 -21.72
N PHE A 475 -23.54 19.60 -21.55
CA PHE A 475 -22.15 19.21 -21.32
C PHE A 475 -21.26 19.71 -22.47
N ILE A 476 -20.58 20.83 -22.24
CA ILE A 476 -19.31 21.15 -22.91
C ILE A 476 -18.35 21.67 -21.82
N TYR A 477 -17.62 20.76 -21.18
CA TYR A 477 -16.33 21.13 -20.63
C TYR A 477 -15.26 20.70 -21.62
N ARG A 478 -14.78 21.70 -22.37
CA ARG A 478 -13.60 21.59 -23.21
C ARG A 478 -12.40 21.20 -22.35
N GLN A 479 -11.63 20.26 -22.89
CA GLN A 479 -10.22 20.05 -22.60
C GLN A 479 -9.48 21.39 -22.50
N TYR A 480 -8.98 21.72 -21.31
CA TYR A 480 -7.91 22.70 -21.19
C TYR A 480 -6.63 22.02 -21.66
N ILE A 481 -6.25 22.36 -22.89
CA ILE A 481 -4.95 22.04 -23.48
C ILE A 481 -3.86 22.62 -22.57
N TYR A 482 -3.01 21.74 -22.06
CA TYR A 482 -1.82 22.08 -21.29
C TYR A 482 -0.91 23.02 -22.08
N ARG A 483 -0.72 24.25 -21.61
CA ARG A 483 0.41 25.10 -22.03
C ARG A 483 1.54 24.96 -21.01
N ARG A 484 2.66 24.40 -21.48
CA ARG A 484 3.96 24.33 -20.80
C ARG A 484 4.48 25.76 -20.50
N PRO A 485 5.15 26.01 -19.36
CA PRO A 485 6.01 27.18 -19.22
C PRO A 485 7.25 27.03 -20.13
N PRO A 486 7.80 28.11 -20.70
CA PRO A 486 8.93 28.02 -21.62
C PRO A 486 10.22 27.63 -20.87
N SER A 487 10.78 26.49 -21.25
CA SER A 487 12.16 26.13 -20.92
C SER A 487 13.12 27.00 -21.75
N LYS A 488 14.01 27.72 -21.07
CA LYS A 488 15.14 28.40 -21.72
C LYS A 488 16.14 27.33 -22.19
N THR A 489 16.21 27.08 -23.50
CA THR A 489 17.37 26.41 -24.10
C THR A 489 17.79 27.13 -25.37
N THR A 490 19.05 27.51 -25.36
CA THR A 490 19.83 28.20 -26.39
C THR A 490 19.80 27.46 -27.72
N THR A 491 19.49 28.20 -28.78
CA THR A 491 19.47 27.77 -30.17
C THR A 491 20.90 27.53 -30.70
N SER A 492 21.12 26.35 -31.30
CA SER A 492 22.24 26.09 -32.21
C SER A 492 21.64 25.60 -33.53
N LEU A 493 21.81 26.41 -34.57
CA LEU A 493 21.34 26.19 -35.94
C LEU A 493 22.09 25.02 -36.59
N GLY A 494 21.36 24.13 -37.26
CA GLY A 494 21.92 23.09 -38.12
C GLY A 494 20.91 22.68 -39.19
N THR A 495 21.06 23.25 -40.38
CA THR A 495 20.32 22.96 -41.62
C THR A 495 20.66 21.58 -42.19
N HIS A 496 19.68 20.84 -42.72
CA HIS A 496 19.73 19.99 -43.93
C HIS A 496 18.38 19.24 -44.07
N SER A 497 17.55 19.57 -45.07
CA SER A 497 17.50 18.97 -46.43
C SER A 497 16.51 17.81 -46.53
N TRP A 498 15.40 18.08 -47.21
CA TRP A 498 14.34 17.16 -47.62
C TRP A 498 14.83 16.12 -48.64
N VAL A 499 14.38 14.87 -48.51
CA VAL A 499 14.27 13.91 -49.61
C VAL A 499 12.93 13.21 -49.51
N GLU A 500 12.17 13.37 -50.59
CA GLU A 500 10.89 12.78 -50.93
C GLU A 500 11.14 11.36 -51.49
N SER A 501 10.37 10.35 -51.06
CA SER A 501 10.30 9.07 -51.77
C SER A 501 8.96 8.39 -51.58
N THR A 502 8.39 8.05 -52.73
CA THR A 502 7.09 7.48 -53.05
C THR A 502 6.99 5.96 -52.87
N SER A 503 5.73 5.49 -52.92
CA SER A 503 5.23 4.19 -53.40
C SER A 503 5.09 3.02 -52.39
N GLY A 504 3.84 2.50 -52.32
CA GLY A 504 3.42 1.30 -51.59
C GLY A 504 3.83 -0.02 -52.26
N PRO A 505 3.19 -1.17 -51.92
CA PRO A 505 1.82 -1.39 -52.41
C PRO A 505 0.85 -2.16 -51.48
N ASP A 506 -0.40 -2.14 -51.93
CA ASP A 506 -1.58 -2.94 -51.57
C ASP A 506 -1.32 -4.39 -51.15
N TYR A 507 -2.04 -4.84 -50.12
CA TYR A 507 -2.34 -6.26 -49.91
C TYR A 507 -3.85 -6.50 -49.91
N ARG A 508 -4.27 -7.24 -50.94
CA ARG A 508 -5.63 -7.73 -51.20
C ARG A 508 -6.02 -8.88 -50.26
N GLU A 509 -7.32 -8.96 -50.05
CA GLU A 509 -8.10 -10.02 -49.40
C GLU A 509 -7.78 -11.44 -49.88
N SER A 510 -7.81 -12.40 -48.93
CA SER A 510 -8.15 -13.79 -49.23
C SER A 510 -8.84 -14.50 -48.05
N ARG A 511 -10.14 -14.74 -48.23
CA ARG A 511 -10.93 -15.96 -47.95
C ARG A 511 -10.79 -16.68 -46.58
N GLY A 512 -11.93 -16.69 -45.87
CA GLY A 512 -12.72 -17.91 -45.64
C GLY A 512 -12.18 -18.92 -44.62
N TRP A 513 -12.69 -18.84 -43.39
CA TRP A 513 -12.60 -19.92 -42.40
C TRP A 513 -14.02 -20.37 -42.02
N GLY A 514 -14.29 -21.65 -42.24
CA GLY A 514 -15.52 -22.33 -41.82
C GLY A 514 -15.57 -22.56 -40.30
N PRO A 515 -16.72 -23.04 -39.78
CA PRO A 515 -16.94 -23.16 -38.35
C PRO A 515 -16.17 -24.34 -37.73
N PRO A 516 -15.76 -24.25 -36.46
CA PRO A 516 -15.04 -25.31 -35.75
C PRO A 516 -15.97 -26.47 -35.34
N PRO A 517 -15.42 -27.69 -35.15
CA PRO A 517 -16.20 -28.87 -34.78
C PRO A 517 -16.61 -28.85 -33.30
N ALA A 518 -17.79 -29.43 -33.04
CA ALA A 518 -18.33 -29.66 -31.72
C ALA A 518 -17.48 -30.69 -30.94
N TYR A 519 -17.09 -30.35 -29.71
CA TYR A 519 -16.52 -31.30 -28.77
C TYR A 519 -17.63 -32.06 -28.05
N GLY A 520 -17.63 -33.38 -28.24
CA GLY A 520 -18.41 -34.33 -27.47
C GLY A 520 -17.78 -34.55 -26.09
N THR A 521 -18.66 -34.80 -25.14
CA THR A 521 -18.43 -35.16 -23.74
C THR A 521 -17.92 -36.60 -23.61
N GLU A 522 -16.84 -36.79 -22.85
CA GLU A 522 -16.63 -37.91 -21.91
C GLU A 522 -15.92 -37.39 -20.65
#